data_AF-A0A0L8ISL7-F1
#
_entry.id   AF-A0A0L8ISL7-F1
#
_cell.length_a   1.000
_cell.length_b   1.000
_cell.length_c   1.000
_cell.angle_alpha   90.00
_cell.angle_beta   90.00
_cell.angle_gamma   90.00
#
_symmetry.space_group_name_H-M   'P 1'
#
loop_
_entity.id
_entity.type
_entity.pdbx_description
1 polymer ?
#
loop_
_entity_poly.entity_id
_entity_poly.type
_entity_poly.pdbx_seq_one_letter_code
_entity_poly.pdbx_strand_id
1 'polypeptide(L)' 'MSPVIDPVASVVQSATPADVDTVMVEGRVLKSGGRLLAVNEDALKREIAVGRALLNV' A
#
# COMPACT_ATOMS: atom_id res chain seq x y z
N MET A 1 16.27 -7.58 9.13
CA MET A 1 16.96 -6.40 8.57
C MET A 1 18.26 -6.89 7.95
N SER A 2 18.36 -6.79 6.63
CA SER A 2 19.59 -7.11 5.90
C SER A 2 20.43 -5.84 5.71
N PRO A 3 21.76 -5.95 5.56
CA PRO A 3 22.60 -4.78 5.30
C PRO A 3 22.25 -4.13 3.95
N VAL A 4 22.23 -2.79 3.93
CA VAL A 4 22.04 -1.98 2.71
C VAL A 4 23.39 -1.44 2.29
N ILE A 5 23.91 -1.94 1.16
CA ILE A 5 25.20 -1.50 0.60
C ILE A 5 25.00 -0.37 -0.40
N ASP A 6 24.01 -0.52 -1.29
CA ASP A 6 23.58 0.52 -2.24
C ASP A 6 22.05 0.71 -2.09
N PRO A 7 21.59 1.86 -1.59
CA PRO A 7 20.17 2.10 -1.34
C PRO A 7 19.35 2.20 -2.63
N VAL A 8 19.93 2.70 -3.73
CA VAL A 8 19.21 2.84 -5.01
C VAL A 8 19.00 1.46 -5.62
N ALA A 9 20.06 0.65 -5.68
CA ALA A 9 19.97 -0.72 -6.15
C ALA A 9 19.02 -1.57 -5.27
N SER A 10 18.98 -1.29 -3.96
CA SER A 10 18.10 -1.98 -3.01
C SER A 10 16.61 -1.67 -3.26
N VAL A 11 16.27 -0.45 -3.67
CA VAL A 11 14.88 -0.11 -4.05
C VAL A 11 14.41 -0.95 -5.23
N VAL A 12 15.27 -1.17 -6.23
CA VAL A 12 14.91 -1.92 -7.43
C VAL A 12 14.90 -3.44 -7.19
N GLN A 13 15.89 -3.95 -6.46
CA GLN A 13 16.13 -5.39 -6.36
C GLN A 13 15.50 -6.05 -5.13
N SER A 14 15.16 -5.29 -4.09
CA SER A 14 14.80 -5.87 -2.79
C SER A 14 13.57 -5.26 -2.14
N ALA A 15 13.25 -3.99 -2.41
CA ALA A 15 12.07 -3.36 -1.83
C ALA A 15 10.77 -3.91 -2.45
N THR A 16 9.74 -3.95 -1.61
CA THR A 16 8.37 -4.32 -1.97
C THR A 16 7.45 -3.11 -1.77
N PRO A 17 6.21 -3.13 -2.33
CA PRO A 17 5.25 -2.06 -2.08
C PRO A 17 4.90 -1.83 -0.60
N ALA A 18 5.10 -2.85 0.25
CA ALA A 18 4.86 -2.76 1.69
C ALA A 18 5.89 -1.85 2.40
N ASP A 19 7.09 -1.70 1.84
CA ASP A 19 8.17 -0.88 2.42
C ASP A 19 7.94 0.64 2.27
N VAL A 20 6.98 1.05 1.44
CA VAL A 20 6.62 2.46 1.29
C VAL A 20 5.81 2.91 2.51
N ASP A 21 6.37 3.79 3.34
CA ASP A 21 5.65 4.31 4.50
C ASP A 21 4.64 5.40 4.13
N THR A 22 5.09 6.41 3.39
CA THR A 22 4.37 7.66 3.13
C THR A 22 4.29 7.96 1.63
N VAL A 23 3.12 8.41 1.17
CA VAL A 23 2.87 8.83 -0.23
C VAL A 23 2.21 10.20 -0.23
N MET A 24 2.69 11.11 -1.07
CA MET A 24 2.19 12.48 -1.20
C MET A 24 1.91 12.81 -2.67
N VAL A 25 0.74 13.40 -2.95
CA VAL A 25 0.30 13.79 -4.29
C VAL A 25 -0.29 15.20 -4.19
N GLU A 26 0.16 16.13 -5.04
CA GLU A 26 -0.32 17.52 -5.06
C GLU A 26 -0.36 18.19 -3.67
N GLY A 27 0.71 18.03 -2.88
CA GLY A 27 0.75 18.64 -1.53
C GLY A 27 0.01 17.85 -0.44
N ARG A 28 -0.66 16.74 -0.76
CA ARG A 28 -1.52 15.99 0.17
C ARG A 28 -0.94 14.62 0.49
N VAL A 29 -0.85 14.28 1.77
CA VAL A 29 -0.45 12.94 2.22
C VAL A 29 -1.61 11.97 2.03
N LEU A 30 -1.40 10.91 1.25
CA LEU A 30 -2.39 9.86 0.94
C LEU A 30 -2.11 8.53 1.63
N LYS A 31 -0.85 8.29 2.04
CA LYS A 31 -0.41 7.15 2.87
C LYS A 31 0.53 7.68 3.95
N SER A 32 0.43 7.17 5.18
CA SER A 32 1.38 7.44 6.27
C SER A 32 1.38 6.28 7.26
N GLY A 33 2.55 5.91 7.79
CA GLY A 33 2.65 4.79 8.74
C GLY A 33 2.26 3.46 8.08
N GLY A 34 2.45 3.31 6.77
CA GLY A 34 2.00 2.15 6.03
C GLY A 34 0.48 2.11 5.71
N ARG A 35 -0.31 3.09 6.17
CA ARG A 35 -1.79 3.09 6.10
C ARG A 35 -2.32 4.11 5.09
N LEU A 36 -3.37 3.74 4.34
CA LEU A 36 -4.05 4.66 3.42
C LEU A 36 -4.92 5.65 4.20
N LEU A 37 -4.79 6.95 3.92
CA LEU A 37 -5.49 8.02 4.62
C LEU A 37 -6.80 8.45 3.93
N ALA A 38 -6.89 8.23 2.61
CA ALA A 38 -8.03 8.65 1.80
C ALA A 38 -9.05 7.52 1.53
N VAL A 39 -8.84 6.33 2.09
CA VAL A 39 -9.67 5.13 1.84
C VAL A 39 -10.12 4.53 3.17
N ASN A 40 -11.41 4.24 3.30
CA ASN A 40 -11.91 3.40 4.38
C ASN A 40 -11.74 1.93 4.00
N GLU A 41 -10.61 1.34 4.41
CA GLU A 41 -10.26 -0.04 4.06
C GLU A 41 -11.29 -1.07 4.53
N ASP A 42 -11.92 -0.86 5.68
CA ASP A 42 -12.91 -1.83 6.21
C ASP A 42 -14.21 -1.78 5.42
N ALA A 43 -14.64 -0.58 4.99
CA ALA A 43 -15.77 -0.44 4.09
C ALA A 43 -15.48 -1.10 2.72
N LEU A 44 -14.29 -0.86 2.17
CA LEU A 44 -13.87 -1.45 0.91
C LEU A 44 -13.80 -2.98 0.97
N LYS A 45 -13.26 -3.55 2.05
CA LYS A 45 -13.23 -5.02 2.25
C LYS A 45 -14.64 -5.61 2.28
N ARG A 46 -15.61 -4.94 2.93
CA ARG A 46 -17.00 -5.38 2.94
C ARG A 46 -17.61 -5.32 1.53
N GLU A 47 -17.38 -4.24 0.80
CA GLU A 47 -17.86 -4.08 -0.57
C GLU A 47 -17.32 -5.18 -1.49
N ILE A 48 -16.01 -5.46 -1.41
CA ILE A 48 -15.37 -6.55 -2.17
C ILE A 48 -15.97 -7.90 -1.80
N ALA A 49 -16.20 -8.18 -0.51
CA ALA A 49 -16.78 -9.45 -0.07
C ALA A 49 -18.20 -9.65 -0.62
N VAL A 50 -19.03 -8.61 -0.61
CA VAL A 50 -20.37 -8.63 -1.19
C VAL A 50 -20.31 -8.82 -2.71
N GLY A 51 -19.47 -8.04 -3.40
CA GLY A 51 -19.29 -8.15 -4.85
C GLY A 51 -18.83 -9.54 -5.28
N ARG A 52 -17.90 -10.16 -4.56
CA ARG A 52 -17.45 -11.54 -4.81
C ARG A 52 -18.59 -12.55 -4.68
N ALA A 53 -19.42 -12.41 -3.65
CA ALA A 53 -20.57 -13.29 -3.46
C ALA A 53 -21.62 -13.16 -4.58
N LEU A 54 -21.74 -11.99 -5.20
CA LEU A 54 -22.66 -11.75 -6.32
C LEU A 54 -22.11 -12.25 -7.67
N LEU A 55 -20.78 -12.32 -7.82
CA LEU A 55 -20.13 -12.69 -9.07
C LEU A 55 -19.86 -14.19 -9.22
N ASN A 56 -20.15 -15.03 -8.21
CA ASN A 56 -19.96 -16.50 -8.23
C ASN A 56 -18.56 -16.93 -8.76
N VAL A 57 -17.52 -16.17 -8.42
CA VAL A 57 -16.09 -16.49 -8.62
C VAL A 57 -15.40 -16.49 -7.27
#